data_AF-A0A2R6AUF2-F1
#
_entry.id   AF-A0A2R6AUF2-F1
#
_cell.length_a   1.000
_cell.length_b   1.000
_cell.length_c   1.000
_cell.angle_alpha   90.00
_cell.angle_beta   90.00
_cell.angle_gamma   90.00
#
_symmetry.space_group_name_H-M   'P 1'
#
loop_
_entity.id
_entity.type
_entity.pdbx_description
1 polymer ?
#
loop_
_entity_poly.entity_id
_entity_poly.type
_entity_poly.pdbx_seq_one_letter_code
_entity_poly.pdbx_strand_id
1 'polypeptide(L)'
;DGGAARSDEVAKRPVSMIESGPAAGVLASAHLARNIGLNKVITFDMGGTTAKAGVVLGGQPQVVYEFEAAGKTHSGRSIKGSGYTVRYPFIDLVEVSAGGGTIAWVDEAGGLRVGPRSAGAEPGPAAYGRGGVEPTVTDANTLLGRLNPKGLLDSQMHLYPELAEKALAEIGVRLGLSVEDTAISVLRLINTHMGRAIELVSVERGRNPRDFTLVAFGGAGPMHACDLAEEVGVTQIVVPPDPGVFSAYGLLTTDFVRHFGKTVMCTPEEVESKLAAFRGEVESRLLSEGLKDFRLSEYVDARYAGQSYELTLPYTPNLVEEFGRAHREAYGYSAPDTVEVVSIRIKATVALPKAGMVRHRADKRLRVEPAEYRRAWIGGRFLNVGIYRREDLRGGFEVDGPVIIEEYTSTTVVNPGWRCTVGDFGVLTLRRSI
;
A
#
# COMPACT_ATOMS: atom_id res chain seq x y z
N ASP A 1 -12.82 7.59 -2.27
CA ASP A 1 -13.07 8.35 -1.03
C ASP A 1 -13.03 7.51 0.26
N GLY A 2 -12.94 6.18 0.16
CA GLY A 2 -12.76 5.30 1.31
C GLY A 2 -14.05 4.87 2.00
N GLY A 3 -15.20 5.04 1.36
CA GLY A 3 -16.46 4.47 1.84
C GLY A 3 -17.22 3.68 0.81
N ALA A 4 -18.21 2.94 1.28
CA ALA A 4 -19.14 2.21 0.44
C ALA A 4 -20.22 3.15 -0.14
N ALA A 5 -20.73 2.78 -1.31
CA ALA A 5 -21.85 3.45 -1.97
C ALA A 5 -22.80 2.43 -2.60
N ARG A 6 -24.07 2.80 -2.75
CA ARG A 6 -25.05 1.98 -3.49
C ARG A 6 -24.68 1.90 -4.98
N SER A 7 -24.98 0.78 -5.61
CA SER A 7 -24.62 0.50 -7.01
C SER A 7 -25.25 1.47 -8.02
N ASP A 8 -26.50 1.87 -7.79
CA ASP A 8 -27.22 2.88 -8.58
C ASP A 8 -26.51 4.25 -8.57
N GLU A 9 -25.92 4.64 -7.44
CA GLU A 9 -25.15 5.87 -7.32
C GLU A 9 -23.76 5.77 -7.95
N VAL A 10 -23.09 4.63 -7.76
CA VAL A 10 -21.78 4.37 -8.41
C VAL A 10 -21.92 4.39 -9.93
N ALA A 11 -23.02 3.84 -10.47
CA ALA A 11 -23.31 3.85 -11.91
C ALA A 11 -23.43 5.27 -12.48
N LYS A 12 -23.95 6.23 -11.70
CA LYS A 12 -24.03 7.65 -12.10
C LYS A 12 -22.68 8.37 -11.99
N ARG A 13 -21.72 7.83 -11.24
CA ARG A 13 -20.41 8.43 -10.95
C ARG A 13 -19.30 7.36 -10.98
N PRO A 14 -19.03 6.75 -12.14
CA PRO A 14 -18.05 5.65 -12.24
C PRO A 14 -16.63 6.07 -11.83
N VAL A 15 -16.34 7.36 -11.91
CA VAL A 15 -15.09 7.98 -11.44
C VAL A 15 -14.74 7.65 -9.98
N SER A 16 -15.74 7.37 -9.14
CA SER A 16 -15.56 6.99 -7.74
C SER A 16 -14.90 5.62 -7.52
N MET A 17 -14.87 4.77 -8.56
CA MET A 17 -14.34 3.40 -8.49
C MET A 17 -12.86 3.28 -8.87
N ILE A 18 -12.26 4.35 -9.40
CA ILE A 18 -10.85 4.38 -9.74
C ILE A 18 -10.03 4.08 -8.46
N GLU A 19 -9.13 3.10 -8.55
CA GLU A 19 -8.27 2.63 -7.44
C GLU A 19 -9.03 2.13 -6.18
N SER A 20 -10.28 1.69 -6.33
CA SER A 20 -11.10 1.18 -5.23
C SER A 20 -10.50 -0.02 -4.48
N GLY A 21 -9.88 -0.97 -5.19
CA GLY A 21 -9.26 -2.16 -4.59
C GLY A 21 -8.10 -1.82 -3.65
N PRO A 22 -7.06 -1.11 -4.14
CA PRO A 22 -5.94 -0.68 -3.30
C PRO A 22 -6.34 0.27 -2.18
N ALA A 23 -7.32 1.17 -2.44
CA ALA A 23 -7.89 2.01 -1.40
C ALA A 23 -8.49 1.18 -0.25
N ALA A 24 -9.12 0.04 -0.55
CA ALA A 24 -9.61 -0.88 0.47
C ALA A 24 -8.48 -1.49 1.31
N GLY A 25 -7.33 -1.81 0.72
CA GLY A 25 -6.13 -2.24 1.47
C GLY A 25 -5.61 -1.18 2.46
N VAL A 26 -5.69 0.09 2.10
CA VAL A 26 -5.34 1.20 3.02
C VAL A 26 -6.36 1.32 4.15
N LEU A 27 -7.66 1.16 3.86
CA LEU A 27 -8.72 1.14 4.88
C LEU A 27 -8.55 -0.04 5.84
N ALA A 28 -8.23 -1.22 5.32
CA ALA A 28 -7.89 -2.41 6.09
C ALA A 28 -6.71 -2.14 7.03
N SER A 29 -5.66 -1.51 6.51
CA SER A 29 -4.48 -1.12 7.28
C SER A 29 -4.81 -0.11 8.37
N ALA A 30 -5.70 0.86 8.08
CA ALA A 30 -6.16 1.81 9.08
C ALA A 30 -7.00 1.15 10.17
N HIS A 31 -7.84 0.18 9.82
CA HIS A 31 -8.58 -0.62 10.78
C HIS A 31 -7.64 -1.46 11.65
N LEU A 32 -6.69 -2.17 11.04
CA LEU A 32 -5.68 -2.95 11.74
C LEU A 32 -4.88 -2.07 12.70
N ALA A 33 -4.32 -0.95 12.21
CA ALA A 33 -3.52 -0.02 12.98
C ALA A 33 -4.21 0.46 14.27
N ARG A 34 -5.51 0.78 14.21
CA ARG A 34 -6.29 1.14 15.40
C ARG A 34 -6.42 0.00 16.41
N ASN A 35 -6.59 -1.24 15.94
CA ASN A 35 -6.72 -2.40 16.81
C ASN A 35 -5.39 -2.80 17.49
N ILE A 36 -4.25 -2.55 16.82
CA ILE A 36 -2.91 -2.88 17.36
C ILE A 36 -2.12 -1.66 17.87
N GLY A 37 -2.77 -0.50 17.99
CA GLY A 37 -2.18 0.70 18.60
C GLY A 37 -1.08 1.38 17.78
N LEU A 38 -1.13 1.30 16.45
CA LEU A 38 -0.18 1.98 15.56
C LEU A 38 -0.73 3.33 15.09
N ASN A 39 0.08 4.38 15.24
CA ASN A 39 -0.31 5.75 14.88
C ASN A 39 0.17 6.19 13.50
N LYS A 40 1.32 5.70 13.02
CA LYS A 40 1.92 6.07 11.74
C LYS A 40 2.24 4.82 10.95
N VAL A 41 1.52 4.62 9.85
CA VAL A 41 1.65 3.43 9.00
C VAL A 41 1.87 3.83 7.55
N ILE A 42 2.86 3.21 6.92
CA ILE A 42 2.98 3.17 5.46
C ILE A 42 2.40 1.83 5.02
N THR A 43 1.46 1.85 4.10
CA THR A 43 0.89 0.64 3.51
C THR A 43 1.66 0.27 2.26
N PHE A 44 1.95 -1.01 2.06
CA PHE A 44 2.61 -1.50 0.86
C PHE A 44 1.87 -2.74 0.35
N ASP A 45 1.20 -2.59 -0.79
CA ASP A 45 0.47 -3.65 -1.49
C ASP A 45 1.25 -4.06 -2.72
N MET A 46 1.62 -5.32 -2.87
CA MET A 46 2.24 -5.81 -4.10
C MET A 46 1.52 -7.05 -4.61
N GLY A 47 0.99 -6.92 -5.83
CA GLY A 47 0.35 -8.00 -6.58
C GLY A 47 1.23 -8.52 -7.72
N GLY A 48 0.59 -9.10 -8.73
CA GLY A 48 1.27 -9.62 -9.92
C GLY A 48 1.76 -8.53 -10.87
N THR A 49 1.15 -7.35 -10.89
CA THR A 49 1.42 -6.35 -11.94
C THR A 49 2.03 -5.07 -11.40
N THR A 50 1.52 -4.60 -10.26
CA THR A 50 1.88 -3.31 -9.68
C THR A 50 2.06 -3.41 -8.18
N ALA A 51 2.75 -2.41 -7.63
CA ALA A 51 2.92 -2.20 -6.22
C ALA A 51 2.42 -0.81 -5.88
N LYS A 52 1.78 -0.69 -4.72
CA LYS A 52 1.14 0.54 -4.29
C LYS A 52 1.53 0.87 -2.86
N ALA A 53 1.77 2.15 -2.64
CA ALA A 53 2.06 2.69 -1.34
C ALA A 53 1.02 3.74 -0.94
N GLY A 54 0.74 3.83 0.36
CA GLY A 54 -0.18 4.79 0.95
C GLY A 54 0.21 5.09 2.39
N VAL A 55 -0.45 6.07 3.00
CA VAL A 55 -0.17 6.48 4.38
C VAL A 55 -1.44 6.54 5.21
N VAL A 56 -1.34 6.03 6.44
CA VAL A 56 -2.35 6.15 7.49
C VAL A 56 -1.72 6.88 8.69
N LEU A 57 -2.37 7.94 9.14
CA LEU A 57 -1.97 8.73 10.30
C LEU A 57 -3.12 8.78 11.31
N GLY A 58 -2.84 8.48 12.58
CA GLY A 58 -3.86 8.45 13.64
C GLY A 58 -5.03 7.50 13.32
N GLY A 59 -4.76 6.41 12.59
CA GLY A 59 -5.79 5.50 12.12
C GLY A 59 -6.69 6.07 11.03
N GLN A 60 -6.29 7.13 10.32
CA GLN A 60 -7.03 7.70 9.19
C GLN A 60 -6.17 7.67 7.91
N PRO A 61 -6.68 7.11 6.80
CA PRO A 61 -6.05 7.25 5.50
C PRO A 61 -5.95 8.71 5.06
N GLN A 62 -4.91 9.05 4.33
CA GLN A 62 -4.81 10.35 3.67
C GLN A 62 -5.71 10.41 2.44
N VAL A 63 -6.30 11.57 2.16
CA VAL A 63 -7.22 11.80 1.03
C VAL A 63 -6.71 12.97 0.21
N VAL A 64 -6.75 12.82 -1.11
CA VAL A 64 -6.48 13.88 -2.09
C VAL A 64 -7.74 14.17 -2.90
N TYR A 65 -7.91 15.40 -3.36
CA TYR A 65 -9.09 15.84 -4.12
C TYR A 65 -8.82 16.01 -5.62
N GLU A 66 -7.60 15.69 -6.04
CA GLU A 66 -7.17 15.69 -7.44
C GLU A 66 -6.34 14.44 -7.70
N PHE A 67 -6.63 13.77 -8.81
CA PHE A 67 -5.94 12.59 -9.29
C PHE A 67 -5.80 12.66 -10.80
N GLU A 68 -4.68 12.22 -11.37
CA GLU A 68 -4.53 12.10 -12.82
C GLU A 68 -4.68 10.63 -13.24
N ALA A 69 -5.77 10.32 -13.95
CA ALA A 69 -6.02 9.00 -14.48
C ALA A 69 -5.35 8.80 -15.85
N ALA A 70 -4.91 7.59 -16.15
CA ALA A 70 -4.28 7.22 -17.43
C ALA A 70 -3.08 8.11 -17.82
N GLY A 71 -2.38 8.67 -16.83
CA GLY A 71 -1.14 9.40 -17.03
C GLY A 71 0.01 8.48 -17.42
N LYS A 72 0.98 9.03 -18.13
CA LYS A 72 2.28 8.38 -18.34
C LYS A 72 3.07 8.42 -17.04
N THR A 73 3.67 7.29 -16.69
CA THR A 73 4.55 7.19 -15.52
C THR A 73 6.00 7.10 -16.00
N HIS A 74 6.88 7.90 -15.40
CA HIS A 74 8.33 7.82 -15.62
C HIS A 74 9.02 7.62 -14.27
N SER A 75 9.70 6.50 -14.09
CA SER A 75 10.43 6.18 -12.86
C SER A 75 9.57 6.27 -11.59
N GLY A 76 8.33 5.77 -11.67
CA GLY A 76 7.34 5.81 -10.58
C GLY A 76 6.65 7.16 -10.38
N ARG A 77 7.00 8.20 -11.15
CA ARG A 77 6.32 9.50 -11.11
C ARG A 77 5.31 9.61 -12.23
N SER A 78 4.07 9.96 -11.91
CA SER A 78 3.13 10.45 -12.92
C SER A 78 3.69 11.73 -13.55
N ILE A 79 3.83 11.74 -14.86
CA ILE A 79 4.15 12.95 -15.62
C ILE A 79 2.91 13.83 -15.56
N LYS A 80 2.93 14.88 -14.72
CA LYS A 80 1.80 15.80 -14.59
C LYS A 80 1.35 16.34 -15.95
N GLY A 81 0.04 16.36 -16.17
CA GLY A 81 -0.58 16.80 -17.43
C GLY A 81 -0.53 15.77 -18.56
N SER A 82 0.01 14.57 -18.32
CA SER A 82 0.00 13.49 -19.33
C SER A 82 -1.26 12.62 -19.27
N GLY A 83 -2.03 12.72 -18.17
CA GLY A 83 -3.29 12.01 -17.97
C GLY A 83 -4.51 12.93 -17.95
N TYR A 84 -5.64 12.37 -17.55
CA TYR A 84 -6.89 13.09 -17.34
C TYR A 84 -7.02 13.49 -15.88
N THR A 85 -7.04 14.79 -15.61
CA THR A 85 -7.27 15.31 -14.26
C THR A 85 -8.70 15.03 -13.83
N VAL A 86 -8.83 14.40 -12.66
CA VAL A 86 -10.09 14.02 -12.02
C VAL A 86 -10.17 14.73 -10.68
N ARG A 87 -11.17 15.61 -10.54
CA ARG A 87 -11.45 16.35 -9.30
C ARG A 87 -12.48 15.62 -8.44
N TYR A 88 -12.03 14.58 -7.75
CA TYR A 88 -12.84 13.75 -6.87
C TYR A 88 -12.00 13.31 -5.65
N PRO A 89 -12.59 13.05 -4.48
CA PRO A 89 -11.86 12.52 -3.33
C PRO A 89 -11.36 11.08 -3.52
N PHE A 90 -10.04 10.91 -3.51
CA PHE A 90 -9.35 9.63 -3.58
C PHE A 90 -8.52 9.39 -2.32
N ILE A 91 -8.36 8.13 -1.93
CA ILE A 91 -7.33 7.78 -0.95
C ILE A 91 -5.98 8.05 -1.61
N ASP A 92 -5.10 8.76 -0.91
CA ASP A 92 -3.78 9.13 -1.43
C ASP A 92 -2.93 7.87 -1.57
N LEU A 93 -2.67 7.51 -2.82
CA LEU A 93 -1.98 6.30 -3.22
C LEU A 93 -0.96 6.66 -4.30
N VAL A 94 0.20 6.03 -4.20
CA VAL A 94 1.21 6.03 -5.25
C VAL A 94 1.28 4.63 -5.82
N GLU A 95 1.24 4.52 -7.15
CA GLU A 95 1.48 3.28 -7.86
C GLU A 95 2.86 3.30 -8.52
N VAL A 96 3.56 2.18 -8.44
CA VAL A 96 4.72 1.89 -9.27
C VAL A 96 4.49 0.61 -10.06
N SER A 97 4.96 0.57 -11.31
CA SER A 97 4.86 -0.60 -12.21
C SER A 97 5.85 -1.70 -11.81
N ALA A 98 5.63 -2.28 -10.64
CA ALA A 98 6.46 -3.31 -10.03
C ALA A 98 5.58 -4.35 -9.32
N GLY A 99 5.57 -5.58 -9.81
CA GLY A 99 4.81 -6.70 -9.26
C GLY A 99 5.52 -8.02 -9.57
N GLY A 100 4.93 -9.14 -9.15
CA GLY A 100 5.54 -10.46 -9.36
C GLY A 100 5.77 -10.80 -10.84
N GLY A 101 4.85 -10.42 -11.73
CA GLY A 101 4.95 -10.61 -13.17
C GLY A 101 5.73 -9.50 -13.89
N THR A 102 6.35 -8.55 -13.21
CA THR A 102 7.16 -7.52 -13.89
C THR A 102 8.33 -8.17 -14.61
N ILE A 103 8.48 -7.84 -15.89
CA ILE A 103 9.44 -8.48 -16.81
C ILE A 103 10.82 -7.85 -16.66
N ALA A 104 11.84 -8.69 -16.56
CA ALA A 104 13.24 -8.34 -16.71
C ALA A 104 13.67 -8.44 -18.19
N TRP A 105 14.41 -7.46 -18.69
CA TRP A 105 14.86 -7.40 -20.08
C TRP A 105 16.18 -6.65 -20.20
N VAL A 106 16.88 -6.84 -21.31
CA VAL A 106 18.15 -6.16 -21.61
C VAL A 106 17.90 -5.10 -22.67
N ASP A 107 18.23 -3.84 -22.37
CA ASP A 107 18.05 -2.72 -23.29
C ASP A 107 19.08 -2.70 -24.43
N GLU A 108 18.89 -1.78 -25.38
CA GLU A 108 19.77 -1.63 -26.55
C GLU A 108 21.23 -1.29 -26.17
N ALA A 109 21.44 -0.71 -24.98
CA ALA A 109 22.75 -0.39 -24.44
C ALA A 109 23.38 -1.55 -23.63
N GLY A 110 22.70 -2.71 -23.54
CA GLY A 110 23.17 -3.87 -22.80
C GLY A 110 22.91 -3.81 -21.29
N GLY A 111 22.10 -2.86 -20.82
CA GLY A 111 21.74 -2.73 -19.41
C GLY A 111 20.54 -3.59 -19.02
N LEU A 112 20.58 -4.20 -17.82
CA LEU A 112 19.43 -4.87 -17.23
C LEU A 112 18.37 -3.86 -16.80
N ARG A 113 17.13 -4.10 -17.24
CA ARG A 113 15.92 -3.35 -16.87
C ARG A 113 14.90 -4.30 -16.27
N VAL A 114 14.14 -3.81 -15.29
CA VAL A 114 13.01 -4.55 -14.71
C VAL A 114 11.80 -3.64 -14.72
N GLY A 115 10.78 -4.02 -15.49
CA GLY A 115 9.61 -3.21 -15.79
C GLY A 115 9.85 -2.17 -16.89
N PRO A 116 8.84 -1.33 -17.18
CA PRO A 116 7.49 -1.34 -16.58
C PRO A 116 6.57 -2.43 -17.16
N ARG A 117 7.02 -3.19 -18.17
CA ARG A 117 6.27 -4.29 -18.77
C ARG A 117 5.97 -5.39 -17.75
N SER A 118 4.80 -6.01 -17.86
CA SER A 118 4.39 -7.12 -17.01
C SER A 118 3.84 -8.26 -17.87
N ALA A 119 4.12 -9.49 -17.46
CA ALA A 119 3.58 -10.72 -18.04
C ALA A 119 2.14 -11.00 -17.59
N GLY A 120 1.60 -10.21 -16.65
CA GLY A 120 0.27 -10.41 -16.08
C GLY A 120 0.11 -11.79 -15.41
N ALA A 121 -1.11 -12.32 -15.45
CA ALA A 121 -1.40 -13.69 -15.01
C ALA A 121 -1.43 -14.70 -16.16
N GLU A 122 -1.61 -14.22 -17.40
CA GLU A 122 -1.65 -15.00 -18.63
C GLU A 122 -0.97 -14.19 -19.75
N PRO A 123 0.16 -14.68 -20.32
CA PRO A 123 0.77 -15.99 -20.08
C PRO A 123 1.47 -16.10 -18.71
N GLY A 124 1.70 -14.98 -18.02
CA GLY A 124 2.30 -14.93 -16.70
C GLY A 124 3.81 -15.25 -16.65
N PRO A 125 4.39 -15.28 -15.44
CA PRO A 125 5.75 -15.77 -15.18
C PRO A 125 6.06 -17.11 -15.86
N ALA A 126 7.31 -17.31 -16.29
CA ALA A 126 7.73 -18.56 -16.92
C ALA A 126 7.51 -19.77 -16.00
N ALA A 127 7.77 -19.60 -14.70
CA ALA A 127 7.54 -20.59 -13.65
C ALA A 127 6.10 -21.09 -13.59
N TYR A 128 5.12 -20.36 -14.13
CA TYR A 128 3.72 -20.79 -14.11
C TYR A 128 3.42 -21.88 -15.15
N GLY A 129 4.30 -22.11 -16.12
CA GLY A 129 4.12 -23.14 -17.15
C GLY A 129 2.94 -22.89 -18.10
N ARG A 130 2.48 -21.64 -18.24
CA ARG A 130 1.32 -21.23 -19.06
C ARG A 130 1.70 -20.60 -20.40
N GLY A 131 2.91 -20.88 -20.89
CA GLY A 131 3.45 -20.33 -22.14
C GLY A 131 4.23 -19.02 -21.99
N GLY A 132 4.40 -18.52 -20.75
CA GLY A 132 5.30 -17.39 -20.46
C GLY A 132 6.75 -17.79 -20.67
N VAL A 133 7.52 -16.92 -21.31
CA VAL A 133 8.95 -17.17 -21.63
C VAL A 133 9.87 -16.01 -21.23
N GLU A 134 9.32 -14.82 -21.00
CA GLU A 134 10.10 -13.67 -20.53
C GLU A 134 10.36 -13.80 -19.01
N PRO A 135 11.58 -13.54 -18.51
CA PRO A 135 11.89 -13.67 -17.09
C PRO A 135 11.18 -12.58 -16.28
N THR A 136 10.64 -12.96 -15.12
CA THR A 136 9.91 -12.08 -14.22
C THR A 136 10.47 -12.04 -12.80
N VAL A 137 9.94 -11.14 -11.97
CA VAL A 137 10.27 -11.06 -10.54
C VAL A 137 9.88 -12.36 -9.80
N THR A 138 8.74 -12.98 -10.16
CA THR A 138 8.32 -14.28 -9.63
C THR A 138 9.30 -15.39 -10.03
N ASP A 139 9.81 -15.36 -11.26
CA ASP A 139 10.83 -16.33 -11.71
C ASP A 139 12.11 -16.21 -10.88
N ALA A 140 12.57 -14.98 -10.65
CA ALA A 140 13.74 -14.72 -9.81
C ALA A 140 13.52 -15.19 -8.35
N ASN A 141 12.37 -14.91 -7.76
CA ASN A 141 12.02 -15.39 -6.41
C ASN A 141 11.91 -16.92 -6.32
N THR A 142 11.44 -17.57 -7.40
CA THR A 142 11.36 -19.03 -7.50
C THR A 142 12.76 -19.65 -7.56
N LEU A 143 13.62 -19.17 -8.46
CA LEU A 143 14.99 -19.66 -8.59
C LEU A 143 15.80 -19.46 -7.31
N LEU A 144 15.62 -18.31 -6.65
CA LEU A 144 16.33 -17.97 -5.43
C LEU A 144 15.76 -18.64 -4.18
N GLY A 145 14.78 -19.54 -4.32
CA GLY A 145 14.21 -20.32 -3.22
C GLY A 145 13.41 -19.48 -2.21
N ARG A 146 13.04 -18.24 -2.56
CA ARG A 146 12.17 -17.39 -1.72
C ARG A 146 10.73 -17.86 -1.81
N LEU A 147 10.29 -18.32 -2.98
CA LEU A 147 9.02 -18.99 -3.20
C LEU A 147 9.11 -20.51 -3.08
N ASN A 148 7.98 -21.14 -2.77
CA ASN A 148 7.88 -22.58 -2.75
C ASN A 148 8.01 -23.16 -4.17
N PRO A 149 9.05 -23.95 -4.49
CA PRO A 149 9.27 -24.44 -5.84
C PRO A 149 8.26 -25.50 -6.26
N LYS A 150 7.52 -26.12 -5.31
CA LYS A 150 6.52 -27.14 -5.61
C LYS A 150 5.20 -26.53 -6.09
N GLY A 151 4.87 -25.34 -5.62
CA GLY A 151 3.64 -24.67 -6.02
C GLY A 151 3.19 -23.56 -5.08
N LEU A 152 2.28 -22.74 -5.60
CA LEU A 152 1.56 -21.69 -4.89
C LEU A 152 0.14 -22.15 -4.55
N LEU A 153 -0.56 -21.37 -3.71
CA LEU A 153 -1.95 -21.64 -3.32
C LEU A 153 -2.10 -23.03 -2.68
N ASP A 154 -1.21 -23.36 -1.74
CA ASP A 154 -1.11 -24.69 -1.12
C ASP A 154 -0.96 -25.82 -2.16
N SER A 155 0.00 -25.63 -3.08
CA SER A 155 0.30 -26.54 -4.19
C SER A 155 -0.80 -26.75 -5.23
N GLN A 156 -1.92 -26.00 -5.18
CA GLN A 156 -2.94 -26.04 -6.24
C GLN A 156 -2.44 -25.46 -7.57
N MET A 157 -1.44 -24.60 -7.51
CA MET A 157 -0.76 -24.05 -8.68
C MET A 157 0.68 -24.51 -8.69
N HIS A 158 0.97 -25.57 -9.44
CA HIS A 158 2.33 -26.08 -9.59
C HIS A 158 3.25 -25.02 -10.22
N LEU A 159 4.48 -24.92 -9.71
CA LEU A 159 5.54 -24.10 -10.30
C LEU A 159 6.56 -25.01 -10.99
N TYR A 160 7.18 -24.47 -12.04
CA TYR A 160 8.21 -25.12 -12.85
C TYR A 160 9.52 -24.31 -12.75
N PRO A 161 10.32 -24.50 -11.69
CA PRO A 161 11.57 -23.75 -11.48
C PRO A 161 12.54 -23.81 -12.65
N GLU A 162 12.56 -24.91 -13.40
CA GLU A 162 13.38 -25.09 -14.60
C GLU A 162 13.01 -24.12 -15.73
N LEU A 163 11.74 -23.70 -15.82
CA LEU A 163 11.31 -22.70 -16.79
C LEU A 163 11.75 -21.29 -16.37
N ALA A 164 11.70 -21.00 -15.07
CA ALA A 164 12.25 -19.76 -14.51
C ALA A 164 13.75 -19.66 -14.75
N GLU A 165 14.49 -20.74 -14.46
CA GLU A 165 15.93 -20.83 -14.69
C GLU A 165 16.28 -20.58 -16.16
N LYS A 166 15.56 -21.24 -17.09
CA LYS A 166 15.77 -21.05 -18.52
C LYS A 166 15.55 -19.59 -18.96
N ALA A 167 14.45 -18.98 -18.54
CA ALA A 167 14.13 -17.59 -18.90
C ALA A 167 15.17 -16.60 -18.37
N LEU A 168 15.64 -16.80 -17.13
CA LEU A 168 16.68 -15.97 -16.53
C LEU A 168 18.05 -16.20 -17.17
N ALA A 169 18.39 -17.44 -17.54
CA ALA A 169 19.65 -17.77 -18.19
C ALA A 169 19.79 -17.08 -19.55
N GLU A 170 18.69 -16.94 -20.31
CA GLU A 170 18.69 -16.28 -21.62
C GLU A 170 19.15 -14.82 -21.54
N ILE A 171 18.66 -14.06 -20.56
CA ILE A 171 19.11 -12.68 -20.34
C ILE A 171 20.48 -12.65 -19.64
N GLY A 172 20.80 -13.63 -18.78
CA GLY A 172 22.07 -13.73 -18.08
C GLY A 172 23.26 -13.88 -19.04
N VAL A 173 23.12 -14.69 -20.10
CA VAL A 173 24.12 -14.83 -21.16
C VAL A 173 24.42 -13.50 -21.84
N ARG A 174 23.39 -12.68 -22.11
CA ARG A 174 23.56 -11.35 -22.73
C ARG A 174 24.26 -10.35 -21.81
N LEU A 175 24.10 -10.52 -20.49
CA LEU A 175 24.70 -9.66 -19.46
C LEU A 175 26.08 -10.15 -19.00
N GLY A 176 26.50 -11.37 -19.39
CA GLY A 176 27.71 -12.00 -18.87
C GLY A 176 27.61 -12.39 -17.39
N LEU A 177 26.40 -12.68 -16.91
CA LEU A 177 26.11 -13.08 -15.52
C LEU A 177 25.71 -14.55 -15.44
N SER A 178 25.93 -15.17 -14.28
CA SER A 178 25.30 -16.46 -13.98
C SER A 178 23.77 -16.30 -13.87
N VAL A 179 23.05 -17.42 -13.93
CA VAL A 179 21.60 -17.41 -13.76
C VAL A 179 21.20 -16.90 -12.36
N GLU A 180 21.95 -17.26 -11.32
CA GLU A 180 21.71 -16.77 -9.97
C GLU A 180 22.00 -15.27 -9.83
N ASP A 181 23.13 -14.79 -10.36
CA ASP A 181 23.49 -13.37 -10.30
C ASP A 181 22.50 -12.50 -11.08
N THR A 182 21.96 -13.04 -12.17
CA THR A 182 20.87 -12.42 -12.93
C THR A 182 19.62 -12.30 -12.05
N ALA A 183 19.17 -13.38 -11.42
CA ALA A 183 18.00 -13.34 -10.53
C ALA A 183 18.19 -12.38 -9.35
N ILE A 184 19.38 -12.38 -8.73
CA ILE A 184 19.73 -11.46 -7.65
C ILE A 184 19.64 -10.01 -8.13
N SER A 185 20.15 -9.72 -9.32
CA SER A 185 20.11 -8.39 -9.92
C SER A 185 18.68 -7.95 -10.22
N VAL A 186 17.82 -8.85 -10.70
CA VAL A 186 16.38 -8.58 -10.89
C VAL A 186 15.72 -8.19 -9.57
N LEU A 187 15.95 -8.95 -8.50
CA LEU A 187 15.37 -8.65 -7.18
C LEU A 187 15.90 -7.35 -6.58
N ARG A 188 17.19 -7.04 -6.76
CA ARG A 188 17.77 -5.76 -6.32
C ARG A 188 17.12 -4.58 -7.03
N LEU A 189 17.05 -4.63 -8.36
CA LEU A 189 16.47 -3.55 -9.15
C LEU A 189 14.98 -3.31 -8.83
N ILE A 190 14.19 -4.39 -8.73
CA ILE A 190 12.76 -4.23 -8.41
C ILE A 190 12.56 -3.68 -6.99
N ASN A 191 13.38 -4.10 -6.02
CA ASN A 191 13.30 -3.58 -4.65
C ASN A 191 13.65 -2.09 -4.60
N THR A 192 14.71 -1.65 -5.29
CA THR A 192 15.04 -0.22 -5.40
C THR A 192 13.90 0.57 -6.08
N HIS A 193 13.29 0.04 -7.14
CA HIS A 193 12.14 0.67 -7.79
C HIS A 193 10.92 0.76 -6.87
N MET A 194 10.65 -0.26 -6.07
CA MET A 194 9.52 -0.28 -5.12
C MET A 194 9.78 0.60 -3.89
N GLY A 195 11.04 0.71 -3.43
CA GLY A 195 11.44 1.64 -2.36
C GLY A 195 11.06 3.08 -2.70
N ARG A 196 11.11 3.43 -3.99
CA ARG A 196 10.66 4.73 -4.48
C ARG A 196 9.19 5.02 -4.17
N ALA A 197 8.30 4.03 -4.23
CA ALA A 197 6.88 4.21 -3.89
C ALA A 197 6.72 4.63 -2.42
N ILE A 198 7.52 4.03 -1.53
CA ILE A 198 7.56 4.38 -0.11
C ILE A 198 8.07 5.80 0.08
N GLU A 199 9.16 6.19 -0.60
CA GLU A 199 9.69 7.56 -0.54
C GLU A 199 8.70 8.63 -1.03
N LEU A 200 7.95 8.33 -2.11
CA LEU A 200 6.96 9.25 -2.69
C LEU A 200 5.81 9.56 -1.70
N VAL A 201 5.37 8.59 -0.91
CA VAL A 201 4.31 8.80 0.09
C VAL A 201 4.82 9.33 1.44
N SER A 202 6.15 9.29 1.66
CA SER A 202 6.80 9.69 2.90
C SER A 202 7.71 10.92 2.73
N VAL A 203 8.95 10.72 2.25
CA VAL A 203 9.99 11.75 2.12
C VAL A 203 9.51 12.93 1.28
N GLU A 204 8.89 12.69 0.12
CA GLU A 204 8.37 13.77 -0.73
C GLU A 204 7.16 14.50 -0.12
N ARG A 205 6.59 13.96 0.95
CA ARG A 205 5.52 14.56 1.75
C ARG A 205 6.05 15.13 3.08
N GLY A 206 7.36 15.28 3.23
CA GLY A 206 8.01 15.82 4.44
C GLY A 206 8.01 14.87 5.64
N ARG A 207 7.85 13.55 5.42
CA ARG A 207 7.75 12.54 6.48
C ARG A 207 8.99 11.65 6.48
N ASN A 208 9.58 11.41 7.65
CA ASN A 208 10.69 10.47 7.82
C ASN A 208 10.15 9.02 7.88
N PRO A 209 10.49 8.11 6.93
CA PRO A 209 10.01 6.73 6.92
C PRO A 209 10.34 5.96 8.21
N ARG A 210 11.44 6.32 8.90
CA ARG A 210 11.90 5.68 10.15
C ARG A 210 10.89 5.79 11.29
N ASP A 211 9.99 6.78 11.22
CA ASP A 211 8.94 6.99 12.22
C ASP A 211 7.68 6.14 11.97
N PHE A 212 7.67 5.34 10.90
CA PHE A 212 6.51 4.58 10.45
C PHE A 212 6.70 3.08 10.64
N THR A 213 5.59 2.38 10.80
CA THR A 213 5.52 0.92 10.59
C THR A 213 5.11 0.64 9.16
N LEU A 214 5.80 -0.28 8.48
CA LEU A 214 5.41 -0.75 7.16
C LEU A 214 4.38 -1.88 7.29
N VAL A 215 3.14 -1.68 6.82
CA VAL A 215 2.14 -2.75 6.71
C VAL A 215 2.24 -3.33 5.30
N ALA A 216 2.81 -4.52 5.18
CA ALA A 216 3.04 -5.19 3.90
C ALA A 216 1.95 -6.25 3.64
N PHE A 217 1.27 -6.14 2.50
CA PHE A 217 0.22 -7.05 2.07
C PHE A 217 0.20 -7.19 0.53
N GLY A 218 -0.82 -7.86 0.01
CA GLY A 218 -0.81 -8.40 -1.34
C GLY A 218 -0.08 -9.74 -1.38
N GLY A 219 -0.21 -10.46 -2.49
CA GLY A 219 0.37 -11.81 -2.62
C GLY A 219 1.89 -11.81 -2.53
N ALA A 220 2.54 -10.75 -3.03
CA ALA A 220 4.01 -10.65 -3.09
C ALA A 220 4.61 -9.66 -2.08
N GLY A 221 3.81 -8.77 -1.47
CA GLY A 221 4.33 -7.70 -0.62
C GLY A 221 5.18 -8.18 0.56
N PRO A 222 4.69 -9.13 1.38
CA PRO A 222 5.43 -9.66 2.53
C PRO A 222 6.78 -10.29 2.17
N MET A 223 6.93 -10.77 0.93
CA MET A 223 8.16 -11.38 0.47
C MET A 223 9.27 -10.36 0.32
N HIS A 224 8.95 -9.14 -0.12
CA HIS A 224 9.91 -8.05 -0.37
C HIS A 224 10.04 -7.10 0.84
N ALA A 225 9.20 -7.25 1.86
CA ALA A 225 9.03 -6.27 2.93
C ALA A 225 10.31 -5.98 3.73
N CYS A 226 11.10 -7.00 4.10
CA CYS A 226 12.36 -6.78 4.82
C CYS A 226 13.34 -5.98 3.97
N ASP A 227 13.57 -6.38 2.71
CA ASP A 227 14.49 -5.68 1.82
C ASP A 227 14.09 -4.21 1.62
N LEU A 228 12.79 -3.95 1.43
CA LEU A 228 12.24 -2.60 1.30
C LEU A 228 12.39 -1.77 2.57
N ALA A 229 12.10 -2.37 3.73
CA ALA A 229 12.25 -1.69 5.00
C ALA A 229 13.70 -1.33 5.28
N GLU A 230 14.65 -2.20 4.92
CA GLU A 230 16.08 -1.92 5.03
C GLU A 230 16.52 -0.77 4.12
N GLU A 231 16.05 -0.74 2.86
CA GLU A 231 16.33 0.32 1.89
C GLU A 231 15.87 1.70 2.41
N VAL A 232 14.66 1.78 2.96
CA VAL A 232 14.07 3.06 3.41
C VAL A 232 14.31 3.37 4.90
N GLY A 233 14.97 2.47 5.63
CA GLY A 233 15.30 2.62 7.05
C GLY A 233 14.16 2.35 8.04
N VAL A 234 13.07 1.71 7.61
CA VAL A 234 11.99 1.25 8.50
C VAL A 234 12.47 0.08 9.36
N THR A 235 12.12 0.08 10.65
CA THR A 235 12.58 -0.93 11.62
C THR A 235 11.48 -1.87 12.10
N GLN A 236 10.23 -1.58 11.77
CA GLN A 236 9.07 -2.39 12.12
C GLN A 236 8.19 -2.64 10.91
N ILE A 237 7.90 -3.91 10.65
CA ILE A 237 6.98 -4.37 9.60
C ILE A 237 5.84 -5.13 10.26
N VAL A 238 4.64 -4.98 9.70
CA VAL A 238 3.45 -5.73 10.07
C VAL A 238 2.91 -6.44 8.84
N VAL A 239 2.71 -7.75 8.92
CA VAL A 239 2.06 -8.55 7.89
C VAL A 239 0.73 -9.07 8.44
N PRO A 240 -0.42 -8.60 7.90
CA PRO A 240 -1.72 -9.07 8.36
C PRO A 240 -1.93 -10.56 8.05
N PRO A 241 -2.90 -11.23 8.69
CA PRO A 241 -3.41 -12.51 8.22
C PRO A 241 -3.95 -12.37 6.79
N ASP A 242 -3.79 -13.42 5.99
CA ASP A 242 -4.30 -13.49 4.62
C ASP A 242 -3.92 -12.27 3.76
N PRO A 243 -2.62 -11.87 3.74
CA PRO A 243 -2.18 -10.63 3.12
C PRO A 243 -2.55 -10.56 1.63
N GLY A 244 -2.62 -11.69 0.92
CA GLY A 244 -3.02 -11.72 -0.49
C GLY A 244 -4.48 -11.34 -0.76
N VAL A 245 -5.35 -11.35 0.25
CA VAL A 245 -6.76 -10.93 0.15
C VAL A 245 -7.11 -9.79 1.12
N PHE A 246 -6.10 -9.13 1.70
CA PHE A 246 -6.28 -8.12 2.74
C PHE A 246 -7.10 -6.90 2.29
N SER A 247 -7.04 -6.54 1.00
CA SER A 247 -7.88 -5.49 0.42
C SER A 247 -9.38 -5.83 0.50
N ALA A 248 -9.75 -7.11 0.38
CA ALA A 248 -11.14 -7.55 0.56
C ALA A 248 -11.59 -7.42 2.03
N TYR A 249 -10.70 -7.68 3.00
CA TYR A 249 -10.97 -7.41 4.41
C TYR A 249 -11.27 -5.91 4.64
N GLY A 250 -10.58 -5.02 3.93
CA GLY A 250 -10.85 -3.59 3.93
C GLY A 250 -12.30 -3.24 3.67
N LEU A 251 -12.91 -3.87 2.67
CA LEU A 251 -14.32 -3.68 2.30
C LEU A 251 -15.29 -3.98 3.46
N LEU A 252 -14.96 -4.99 4.29
CA LEU A 252 -15.72 -5.38 5.49
C LEU A 252 -15.55 -4.43 6.69
N THR A 253 -14.67 -3.45 6.58
CA THR A 253 -14.38 -2.48 7.65
C THR A 253 -14.78 -1.05 7.28
N THR A 254 -15.31 -0.86 6.06
CA THR A 254 -15.70 0.45 5.53
C THR A 254 -17.01 0.93 6.13
N ASP A 255 -17.10 2.25 6.30
CA ASP A 255 -18.36 2.94 6.55
C ASP A 255 -18.97 3.39 5.22
N PHE A 256 -20.26 3.73 5.22
CA PHE A 256 -20.86 4.38 4.07
C PHE A 256 -20.50 5.87 4.10
N VAL A 257 -19.95 6.39 3.00
CA VAL A 257 -19.45 7.78 2.94
C VAL A 257 -20.09 8.55 1.78
N ARG A 258 -20.35 9.83 2.02
CA ARG A 258 -20.73 10.80 0.98
C ARG A 258 -19.89 12.05 1.12
N HIS A 259 -19.38 12.53 0.00
CA HIS A 259 -18.66 13.79 -0.09
C HIS A 259 -19.50 14.83 -0.82
N PHE A 260 -19.59 16.00 -0.21
CA PHE A 260 -20.22 17.19 -0.75
C PHE A 260 -19.19 18.32 -0.77
N GLY A 261 -19.18 19.10 -1.83
CA GLY A 261 -18.31 20.27 -1.96
C GLY A 261 -19.10 21.42 -2.57
N LYS A 262 -18.84 22.63 -2.08
CA LYS A 262 -19.43 23.87 -2.61
C LYS A 262 -18.31 24.90 -2.71
N THR A 263 -18.10 25.40 -3.93
CA THR A 263 -17.18 26.51 -4.15
C THR A 263 -17.74 27.76 -3.48
N VAL A 264 -16.89 28.41 -2.71
CA VAL A 264 -17.18 29.68 -2.04
C VAL A 264 -16.01 30.62 -2.32
N MET A 265 -16.17 31.91 -2.09
CA MET A 265 -15.03 32.82 -2.00
C MET A 265 -15.33 33.71 -0.82
N CYS A 266 -14.66 33.46 0.30
CA CYS A 266 -14.96 34.15 1.54
C CYS A 266 -13.74 34.25 2.45
N THR A 267 -13.84 35.16 3.41
CA THR A 267 -12.88 35.31 4.50
C THR A 267 -13.06 34.20 5.55
N PRO A 268 -12.05 33.89 6.38
CA PRO A 268 -12.15 32.92 7.46
C PRO A 268 -13.33 33.17 8.41
N GLU A 269 -13.68 34.43 8.65
CA GLU A 269 -14.76 34.88 9.54
C GLU A 269 -16.14 34.51 9.00
N GLU A 270 -16.30 34.42 7.67
CA GLU A 270 -17.57 34.12 7.01
C GLU A 270 -17.83 32.61 6.89
N VAL A 271 -16.80 31.78 7.04
CA VAL A 271 -16.83 30.33 6.78
C VAL A 271 -17.92 29.62 7.56
N GLU A 272 -18.07 29.91 8.86
CA GLU A 272 -19.06 29.23 9.71
C GLU A 272 -20.48 29.43 9.16
N SER A 273 -20.81 30.66 8.76
CA SER A 273 -22.13 30.96 8.20
C SER A 273 -22.40 30.20 6.90
N LYS A 274 -21.38 30.06 6.03
CA LYS A 274 -21.47 29.33 4.77
C LYS A 274 -21.56 27.83 5.01
N LEU A 275 -20.78 27.30 5.97
CA LEU A 275 -20.83 25.90 6.39
C LEU A 275 -22.19 25.55 6.99
N ALA A 276 -22.72 26.38 7.89
CA ALA A 276 -24.04 26.16 8.50
C ALA A 276 -25.16 26.08 7.45
N ALA A 277 -25.16 26.97 6.46
CA ALA A 277 -26.12 26.91 5.36
C ALA A 277 -25.94 25.63 4.51
N PHE A 278 -24.70 25.28 4.18
CA PHE A 278 -24.40 24.09 3.39
C PHE A 278 -24.69 22.79 4.14
N ARG A 279 -24.50 22.77 5.47
CA ARG A 279 -24.84 21.67 6.36
C ARG A 279 -26.33 21.35 6.25
N GLY A 280 -27.20 22.36 6.32
CA GLY A 280 -28.65 22.18 6.14
C GLY A 280 -29.04 21.61 4.77
N GLU A 281 -28.38 22.06 3.70
CA GLU A 281 -28.56 21.49 2.35
C GLU A 281 -28.14 20.00 2.30
N VAL A 282 -27.00 19.67 2.89
CA VAL A 282 -26.45 18.30 2.93
C VAL A 282 -27.34 17.36 3.76
N GLU A 283 -27.77 17.80 4.94
CA GLU A 283 -28.65 17.00 5.81
C GLU A 283 -29.98 16.68 5.13
N SER A 284 -30.61 17.70 4.52
CA SER A 284 -31.87 17.53 3.78
C SER A 284 -31.73 16.51 2.65
N ARG A 285 -30.62 16.58 1.91
CA ARG A 285 -30.32 15.64 0.84
C ARG A 285 -30.11 14.22 1.36
N LEU A 286 -29.29 14.04 2.40
CA LEU A 286 -29.02 12.71 2.99
C LEU A 286 -30.31 12.04 3.48
N LEU A 287 -31.18 12.81 4.14
CA LEU A 287 -32.48 12.33 4.60
C LEU A 287 -33.39 11.93 3.43
N SER A 288 -33.40 12.70 2.33
CA SER A 288 -34.17 12.36 1.11
C SER A 288 -33.65 11.08 0.42
N GLU A 289 -32.37 10.77 0.57
CA GLU A 289 -31.74 9.52 0.10
C GLU A 289 -32.00 8.34 1.06
N GLY A 290 -32.69 8.58 2.18
CA GLY A 290 -33.04 7.57 3.19
C GLY A 290 -31.92 7.26 4.19
N LEU A 291 -30.85 8.06 4.22
CA LEU A 291 -29.74 7.88 5.15
C LEU A 291 -30.07 8.50 6.51
N LYS A 292 -29.75 7.78 7.58
CA LYS A 292 -29.95 8.18 8.98
C LYS A 292 -28.66 7.96 9.76
N ASP A 293 -28.58 8.52 10.97
CA ASP A 293 -27.46 8.33 11.91
C ASP A 293 -26.08 8.66 11.31
N PHE A 294 -26.03 9.63 10.40
CA PHE A 294 -24.79 10.08 9.79
C PHE A 294 -24.05 11.07 10.72
N ARG A 295 -22.72 11.02 10.68
CA ARG A 295 -21.84 12.04 11.26
C ARG A 295 -21.28 12.91 10.15
N LEU A 296 -21.28 14.22 10.37
CA LEU A 296 -20.71 15.18 9.44
C LEU A 296 -19.31 15.59 9.92
N SER A 297 -18.38 15.65 8.98
CA SER A 297 -17.05 16.24 9.17
C SER A 297 -16.84 17.32 8.14
N GLU A 298 -16.39 18.48 8.59
CA GLU A 298 -16.35 19.70 7.79
C GLU A 298 -14.91 20.08 7.50
N TYR A 299 -14.67 20.50 6.26
CA TYR A 299 -13.35 20.86 5.77
C TYR A 299 -13.46 22.13 4.92
N VAL A 300 -12.35 22.83 4.81
CA VAL A 300 -12.20 23.99 3.94
C VAL A 300 -10.99 23.82 3.06
N ASP A 301 -11.06 24.36 1.84
CA ASP A 301 -9.88 24.59 1.01
C ASP A 301 -9.49 26.05 1.17
N ALA A 302 -8.33 26.27 1.79
CA ALA A 302 -7.82 27.59 2.09
C ALA A 302 -6.49 27.86 1.36
N ARG A 303 -6.21 29.13 1.09
CA ARG A 303 -4.97 29.59 0.45
C ARG A 303 -4.63 31.01 0.90
N TYR A 304 -3.39 31.44 0.71
CA TYR A 304 -3.07 32.86 0.80
C TYR A 304 -3.64 33.63 -0.40
N ALA A 305 -4.03 34.88 -0.20
CA ALA A 305 -4.51 35.74 -1.28
C ALA A 305 -3.45 35.85 -2.39
N GLY A 306 -3.87 35.65 -3.65
CA GLY A 306 -2.98 35.61 -4.80
C GLY A 306 -2.26 34.27 -5.03
N GLN A 307 -2.36 33.32 -4.10
CA GLN A 307 -1.84 31.96 -4.29
C GLN A 307 -2.74 31.15 -5.24
N SER A 308 -2.13 30.34 -6.10
CA SER A 308 -2.84 29.54 -7.10
C SER A 308 -3.16 28.10 -6.68
N TYR A 309 -2.79 27.72 -5.45
CA TYR A 309 -2.95 26.38 -4.91
C TYR A 309 -3.50 26.45 -3.48
N GLU A 310 -4.19 25.39 -3.07
CA GLU A 310 -4.93 25.34 -1.82
C GLU A 310 -4.43 24.22 -0.92
N LEU A 311 -4.70 24.34 0.38
CA LEU A 311 -4.62 23.24 1.34
C LEU A 311 -6.03 22.92 1.83
N THR A 312 -6.40 21.64 1.81
CA THR A 312 -7.62 21.16 2.46
C THR A 312 -7.34 20.84 3.92
N LEU A 313 -8.10 21.44 4.84
CA LEU A 313 -7.96 21.22 6.28
C LEU A 313 -9.33 21.09 6.97
N PRO A 314 -9.42 20.33 8.08
CA PRO A 314 -10.61 20.31 8.90
C PRO A 314 -10.98 21.73 9.32
N TYR A 315 -12.28 22.05 9.27
CA TYR A 315 -12.75 23.34 9.75
C TYR A 315 -12.57 23.44 11.27
N THR A 316 -11.98 24.55 11.71
CA THR A 316 -11.93 24.94 13.12
C THR A 316 -12.15 26.45 13.23
N PRO A 317 -12.60 26.95 14.39
CA PRO A 317 -12.68 28.39 14.63
C PRO A 317 -11.34 29.13 14.52
N ASN A 318 -10.21 28.44 14.73
CA ASN A 318 -8.85 28.99 14.65
C ASN A 318 -8.23 28.79 13.26
N LEU A 319 -9.04 28.90 12.20
CA LEU A 319 -8.67 28.49 10.84
C LEU A 319 -7.35 29.09 10.35
N VAL A 320 -7.08 30.36 10.64
CA VAL A 320 -5.86 31.05 10.18
C VAL A 320 -4.59 30.45 10.81
N GLU A 321 -4.63 30.14 12.10
CA GLU A 321 -3.51 29.53 12.81
C GLU A 321 -3.27 28.10 12.31
N GLU A 322 -4.35 27.32 12.19
CA GLU A 322 -4.29 25.95 11.67
C GLU A 322 -3.81 25.89 10.23
N PHE A 323 -4.24 26.83 9.39
CA PHE A 323 -3.73 26.98 8.03
C PHE A 323 -2.23 27.31 8.03
N GLY A 324 -1.78 28.25 8.86
CA GLY A 324 -0.36 28.59 8.98
C GLY A 324 0.49 27.40 9.44
N ARG A 325 -0.03 26.57 10.35
CA ARG A 325 0.63 25.33 10.78
C ARG A 325 0.71 24.31 9.64
N ALA A 326 -0.41 24.04 8.98
CA ALA A 326 -0.47 23.12 7.84
C ALA A 326 0.44 23.57 6.69
N HIS A 327 0.53 24.89 6.43
CA HIS A 327 1.39 25.46 5.41
C HIS A 327 2.88 25.28 5.75
N ARG A 328 3.28 25.47 7.02
CA ARG A 328 4.65 25.18 7.48
C ARG A 328 4.98 23.70 7.36
N GLU A 329 4.06 22.83 7.72
CA GLU A 329 4.25 21.38 7.59
C GLU A 329 4.41 20.94 6.13
N ALA A 330 3.61 21.51 5.21
CA ALA A 330 3.63 21.14 3.80
C ALA A 330 4.78 21.77 3.01
N TYR A 331 5.13 23.03 3.28
CA TYR A 331 6.03 23.84 2.44
C TYR A 331 7.23 24.44 3.19
N GLY A 332 7.35 24.22 4.51
CA GLY A 332 8.47 24.70 5.32
C GLY A 332 8.36 26.17 5.78
N TYR A 333 7.29 26.88 5.41
CA TYR A 333 7.06 28.27 5.83
C TYR A 333 5.56 28.58 6.01
N SER A 334 5.26 29.71 6.64
CA SER A 334 3.94 30.34 6.65
C SER A 334 4.13 31.83 6.43
N ALA A 335 3.20 32.46 5.72
CA ALA A 335 3.22 33.89 5.47
C ALA A 335 2.17 34.63 6.32
N PRO A 336 2.37 35.94 6.58
CA PRO A 336 1.38 36.79 7.24
C PRO A 336 0.27 37.29 6.29
N ASP A 337 0.24 36.81 5.05
CA ASP A 337 -0.75 37.19 4.05
C ASP A 337 -2.18 36.79 4.44
N THR A 338 -3.17 37.48 3.88
CA THR A 338 -4.58 37.17 4.10
C THR A 338 -4.90 35.76 3.63
N VAL A 339 -5.57 34.99 4.49
CA VAL A 339 -6.10 33.66 4.15
C VAL A 339 -7.47 33.83 3.52
N GLU A 340 -7.70 33.15 2.40
CA GLU A 340 -8.99 33.06 1.71
C GLU A 340 -9.48 31.61 1.69
N VAL A 341 -10.79 31.42 1.82
CA VAL A 341 -11.43 30.11 1.63
C VAL A 341 -12.14 30.07 0.30
N VAL A 342 -11.75 29.10 -0.54
CA VAL A 342 -12.27 28.95 -1.90
C VAL A 342 -13.28 27.82 -2.06
N SER A 343 -13.38 26.94 -1.07
CA SER A 343 -14.34 25.84 -1.07
C SER A 343 -14.60 25.35 0.35
N ILE A 344 -15.84 24.95 0.60
CA ILE A 344 -16.26 24.24 1.80
C ILE A 344 -16.67 22.82 1.42
N ARG A 345 -16.36 21.86 2.28
CA ARG A 345 -16.60 20.44 2.03
C ARG A 345 -17.22 19.80 3.26
N ILE A 346 -18.19 18.93 3.04
CA ILE A 346 -18.82 18.11 4.09
C ILE A 346 -18.67 16.64 3.70
N LYS A 347 -18.07 15.87 4.61
CA LYS A 347 -18.03 14.41 4.55
C LYS A 347 -19.09 13.87 5.50
N ALA A 348 -20.11 13.21 4.96
CA ALA A 348 -21.09 12.47 5.74
C ALA A 348 -20.68 11.00 5.84
N THR A 349 -20.73 10.44 7.05
CA THR A 349 -20.36 9.05 7.32
C THR A 349 -21.48 8.36 8.09
N VAL A 350 -22.04 7.29 7.51
CA VAL A 350 -22.96 6.38 8.20
C VAL A 350 -22.16 5.14 8.61
N ALA A 351 -22.10 4.89 9.92
CA ALA A 351 -21.36 3.74 10.44
C ALA A 351 -22.01 2.43 9.99
N LEU A 352 -21.22 1.50 9.47
CA LEU A 352 -21.67 0.15 9.16
C LEU A 352 -21.14 -0.84 10.20
N PRO A 353 -21.80 -1.99 10.41
CA PRO A 353 -21.23 -3.08 11.17
C PRO A 353 -19.90 -3.51 10.56
N LYS A 354 -18.82 -3.40 11.35
CA LYS A 354 -17.46 -3.76 10.91
C LYS A 354 -17.18 -5.20 11.30
N ALA A 355 -16.48 -5.93 10.42
CA ALA A 355 -15.92 -7.22 10.81
C ALA A 355 -14.97 -7.04 11.99
N GLY A 356 -15.26 -7.72 13.10
CA GLY A 356 -14.38 -7.74 14.25
C GLY A 356 -13.10 -8.50 13.95
N MET A 357 -12.00 -8.11 14.59
CA MET A 357 -10.79 -8.93 14.60
C MET A 357 -10.90 -10.00 15.68
N VAL A 358 -10.63 -11.24 15.33
CA VAL A 358 -10.61 -12.34 16.29
C VAL A 358 -9.31 -12.28 17.08
N ARG A 359 -9.43 -12.13 18.40
CA ARG A 359 -8.28 -12.18 19.30
C ARG A 359 -8.00 -13.64 19.66
N HIS A 360 -6.84 -14.13 19.26
CA HIS A 360 -6.30 -15.41 19.69
C HIS A 360 -5.53 -15.22 20.99
N ARG A 361 -5.83 -16.04 21.99
CA ARG A 361 -5.07 -16.03 23.24
C ARG A 361 -3.64 -16.48 22.94
N ALA A 362 -2.67 -15.65 23.30
CA ALA A 362 -1.27 -16.01 23.15
C ALA A 362 -0.95 -17.28 23.98
N ASP A 363 -0.30 -18.25 23.35
CA ASP A 363 0.28 -19.41 24.02
C ASP A 363 1.80 -19.36 23.90
N LYS A 364 2.42 -18.74 24.92
CA LYS A 364 3.88 -18.59 25.00
C LYS A 364 4.63 -19.92 25.18
N ARG A 365 3.92 -21.04 25.39
CA ARG A 365 4.52 -22.37 25.52
C ARG A 365 4.57 -23.11 24.19
N LEU A 366 3.89 -22.60 23.17
CA LEU A 366 3.88 -23.22 21.85
C LEU A 366 5.27 -23.12 21.23
N ARG A 367 5.91 -24.27 21.06
CA ARG A 367 7.11 -24.42 20.22
C ARG A 367 6.67 -25.00 18.89
N VAL A 368 6.85 -24.22 17.84
CA VAL A 368 6.62 -24.67 16.46
C VAL A 368 8.00 -24.87 15.85
N GLU A 369 8.25 -26.05 15.31
CA GLU A 369 9.45 -26.35 14.54
C GLU A 369 9.20 -26.05 13.05
N PRO A 370 10.25 -25.76 12.25
CA PRO A 370 10.10 -25.63 10.81
C PRO A 370 9.49 -26.88 10.18
N ALA A 371 8.53 -26.72 9.27
CA ALA A 371 7.92 -27.81 8.51
C ALA A 371 8.91 -28.46 7.53
N GLU A 372 9.79 -27.64 6.95
CA GLU A 372 10.92 -28.10 6.13
C GLU A 372 12.05 -27.06 6.18
N TYR A 373 13.19 -27.41 5.58
CA TYR A 373 14.29 -26.48 5.34
C TYR A 373 14.50 -26.33 3.84
N ARG A 374 14.74 -25.11 3.38
CA ARG A 374 14.97 -24.79 1.95
C ARG A 374 16.23 -23.97 1.79
N ARG A 375 17.02 -24.25 0.75
CA ARG A 375 18.10 -23.35 0.32
C ARG A 375 17.48 -22.11 -0.33
N ALA A 376 17.73 -20.93 0.24
CA ALA A 376 17.20 -19.66 -0.26
C ALA A 376 18.25 -18.54 -0.20
N TRP A 377 18.19 -17.60 -1.15
CA TRP A 377 18.99 -16.38 -1.11
C TRP A 377 18.31 -15.31 -0.26
N ILE A 378 18.86 -15.06 0.93
CA ILE A 378 18.31 -14.10 1.91
C ILE A 378 19.47 -13.39 2.59
N GLY A 379 19.39 -12.05 2.72
CA GLY A 379 20.45 -11.26 3.37
C GLY A 379 21.79 -11.30 2.64
N GLY A 380 21.77 -11.38 1.31
CA GLY A 380 22.97 -11.29 0.47
C GLY A 380 23.79 -12.59 0.33
N ARG A 381 23.24 -13.74 0.73
CA ARG A 381 23.88 -15.05 0.56
C ARG A 381 22.85 -16.19 0.52
N PHE A 382 23.24 -17.34 -0.02
CA PHE A 382 22.44 -18.56 0.09
C PHE A 382 22.55 -19.15 1.50
N LEU A 383 21.40 -19.47 2.09
CA LEU A 383 21.27 -20.05 3.44
C LEU A 383 20.29 -21.22 3.40
N ASN A 384 20.45 -22.18 4.31
CA ASN A 384 19.43 -23.19 4.57
C ASN A 384 18.46 -22.63 5.61
N VAL A 385 17.23 -22.30 5.19
CA VAL A 385 16.28 -21.54 6.00
C VAL A 385 15.09 -22.39 6.40
N GLY A 386 14.63 -22.22 7.64
CA GLY A 386 13.44 -22.89 8.14
C GLY A 386 12.18 -22.32 7.49
N ILE A 387 11.31 -23.21 7.03
CA ILE A 387 10.01 -22.88 6.45
C ILE A 387 8.93 -23.17 7.49
N TYR A 388 8.17 -22.14 7.87
CA TYR A 388 7.05 -22.25 8.80
C TYR A 388 5.73 -22.12 8.05
N ARG A 389 4.74 -22.90 8.45
CA ARG A 389 3.36 -22.73 8.00
C ARG A 389 2.66 -21.72 8.90
N ARG A 390 2.09 -20.67 8.33
CA ARG A 390 1.46 -19.61 9.13
C ARG A 390 0.30 -20.14 9.96
N GLU A 391 -0.43 -21.13 9.46
CA GLU A 391 -1.58 -21.74 10.11
C GLU A 391 -1.21 -22.49 11.40
N ASP A 392 0.08 -22.80 11.61
CA ASP A 392 0.61 -23.42 12.81
C ASP A 392 1.08 -22.39 13.85
N LEU A 393 1.27 -21.12 13.43
CA LEU A 393 1.74 -20.06 14.30
C LEU A 393 0.58 -19.49 15.13
N ARG A 394 0.80 -19.26 16.43
CA ARG A 394 -0.17 -18.66 17.35
C ARG A 394 0.45 -17.48 18.08
N GLY A 395 -0.39 -16.66 18.70
CA GLY A 395 0.06 -15.52 19.50
C GLY A 395 1.14 -15.94 20.51
N GLY A 396 2.23 -15.18 20.59
CA GLY A 396 3.39 -15.48 21.42
C GLY A 396 4.47 -16.33 20.77
N PHE A 397 4.29 -16.81 19.53
CA PHE A 397 5.38 -17.36 18.72
C PHE A 397 6.41 -16.27 18.41
N GLU A 398 7.69 -16.62 18.54
CA GLU A 398 8.82 -15.76 18.21
C GLU A 398 9.91 -16.57 17.51
N VAL A 399 10.53 -15.99 16.48
CA VAL A 399 11.65 -16.59 15.76
C VAL A 399 12.57 -15.51 15.21
N ASP A 400 13.88 -15.71 15.34
CA ASP A 400 14.89 -14.86 14.72
C ASP A 400 15.11 -15.31 13.26
N GLY A 401 15.19 -14.35 12.34
CA GLY A 401 15.51 -14.62 10.95
C GLY A 401 16.96 -15.12 10.78
N PRO A 402 17.27 -15.83 9.67
CA PRO A 402 16.44 -15.95 8.48
C PRO A 402 15.44 -17.12 8.53
N VAL A 403 14.18 -16.82 8.23
CA VAL A 403 13.11 -17.82 8.08
C VAL A 403 12.15 -17.38 6.97
N ILE A 404 11.39 -18.34 6.43
CA ILE A 404 10.28 -18.06 5.52
C ILE A 404 9.00 -18.57 6.16
N ILE A 405 7.94 -17.76 6.12
CA ILE A 405 6.62 -18.12 6.60
C ILE A 405 5.69 -18.19 5.38
N GLU A 406 5.18 -19.38 5.10
CA GLU A 406 4.27 -19.65 3.99
C GLU A 406 2.83 -19.71 4.49
N GLU A 407 1.92 -19.14 3.72
CA GLU A 407 0.48 -19.22 3.92
C GLU A 407 -0.22 -19.35 2.57
N TYR A 408 -1.49 -19.75 2.56
CA TYR A 408 -2.24 -19.98 1.33
C TYR A 408 -2.14 -18.81 0.32
N THR A 409 -2.20 -17.57 0.80
CA THR A 409 -2.28 -16.38 -0.07
C THR A 409 -0.96 -15.64 -0.28
N SER A 410 0.12 -16.00 0.42
CA SER A 410 1.39 -15.24 0.34
C SER A 410 2.58 -15.99 0.97
N THR A 411 3.75 -15.38 0.86
CA THR A 411 4.99 -15.84 1.48
C THR A 411 5.70 -14.66 2.11
N THR A 412 5.98 -14.73 3.41
CA THR A 412 6.74 -13.72 4.15
C THR A 412 8.19 -14.16 4.29
N VAL A 413 9.13 -13.32 3.87
CA VAL A 413 10.57 -13.59 4.01
C VAL A 413 11.12 -12.71 5.13
N VAL A 414 11.69 -13.35 6.16
CA VAL A 414 12.30 -12.66 7.31
C VAL A 414 13.81 -12.69 7.12
N ASN A 415 14.44 -11.52 6.95
CA ASN A 415 15.88 -11.39 6.74
C ASN A 415 16.68 -11.66 8.04
N PRO A 416 17.98 -12.01 7.94
CA PRO A 416 18.87 -12.00 9.10
C PRO A 416 18.85 -10.65 9.84
N GLY A 417 18.88 -10.67 11.18
CA GLY A 417 18.80 -9.46 12.01
C GLY A 417 17.39 -8.93 12.27
N TRP A 418 16.38 -9.55 11.65
CA TRP A 418 14.97 -9.33 11.99
C TRP A 418 14.44 -10.44 12.90
N ARG A 419 13.62 -10.06 13.87
CA ARG A 419 12.84 -10.98 14.71
C ARG A 419 11.38 -10.92 14.30
N CYS A 420 10.78 -12.07 14.02
CA CYS A 420 9.35 -12.19 13.75
C CYS A 420 8.62 -12.66 15.01
N THR A 421 7.52 -12.00 15.35
CA THR A 421 6.62 -12.38 16.45
C THR A 421 5.17 -12.41 15.98
N VAL A 422 4.35 -13.29 16.54
CA VAL A 422 2.90 -13.32 16.29
C VAL A 422 2.15 -12.67 17.43
N GLY A 423 1.40 -11.62 17.13
CA GLY A 423 0.55 -10.93 18.11
C GLY A 423 -0.81 -11.61 18.33
N ASP A 424 -1.61 -11.02 19.22
CA ASP A 424 -2.92 -11.54 19.62
C ASP A 424 -3.95 -11.62 18.47
N PHE A 425 -3.73 -10.94 17.35
CA PHE A 425 -4.62 -10.96 16.20
C PHE A 425 -4.10 -11.83 15.03
N GLY A 426 -3.11 -12.70 15.29
CA GLY A 426 -2.48 -13.51 14.24
C GLY A 426 -1.60 -12.72 13.26
N VAL A 427 -1.34 -11.45 13.59
CA VAL A 427 -0.50 -10.53 12.81
C VAL A 427 0.97 -10.86 13.05
N LEU A 428 1.76 -10.98 11.98
CA LEU A 428 3.22 -11.05 12.10
C LEU A 428 3.75 -9.64 12.32
N THR A 429 4.55 -9.45 13.36
CA THR A 429 5.33 -8.22 13.58
C THR A 429 6.79 -8.57 13.45
N LEU A 430 7.48 -7.95 12.50
CA LEU A 430 8.90 -8.12 12.28
C LEU A 430 9.60 -6.87 12.80
N ARG A 431 10.62 -7.04 13.65
CA ARG A 431 11.42 -5.95 14.20
C ARG A 431 12.89 -6.19 13.94
N ARG A 432 13.57 -5.15 13.47
CA ARG A 432 15.03 -5.16 13.32
C ARG A 432 15.67 -4.61 14.59
N SER A 433 16.67 -5.33 15.11
CA SER A 433 17.55 -4.76 16.13
C SER A 433 18.58 -3.87 15.42
N ILE A 434 18.62 -2.58 15.75
CA ILE A 434 19.65 -1.65 15.27
C ILE A 434 20.86 -1.72 16.18
#